data_AF-A0A1E7JR01-F1
#
_entry.id   AF-A0A1E7JR01-F1
#
_cell.length_a   1.000
_cell.length_b   1.000
_cell.length_c   1.000
_cell.angle_alpha   90.00
_cell.angle_beta   90.00
_cell.angle_gamma   90.00
#
_symmetry.space_group_name_H-M   'P 1'
#
loop_
_entity.id
_entity.type
_entity.pdbx_description
1 polymer ?
#
loop_
_entity_poly.entity_id
_entity_poly.type
_entity_poly.pdbx_seq_one_letter_code
_entity_poly.pdbx_strand_id
1 'polypeptide(L)'
;MAISSGEGSHSKTVHGSTYEQARVRADEAAGLPYERPAPPPPPGWHRFDLIHCPPVEVPPLDDPRFAALRVSPPEGCVAADFGAYFGLKCERPGPRLLDAVAQVCAEIRSEHGLQMTDLGIQKMWEWCSDGTDGWGAEIVGQFLLMAADRGTELGYSVEDLVAFLRKSSGGASSARQVSPP
;
A
#
# COMPACT_ATOMS: atom_id res chain seq x y z
N MET A 1 23.94 -35.62 40.83
CA MET A 1 24.52 -34.89 39.69
C MET A 1 23.51 -33.84 39.29
N ALA A 2 23.80 -32.57 39.58
CA ALA A 2 22.98 -31.44 39.18
C ALA A 2 23.47 -30.95 37.80
N ILE A 3 22.55 -30.57 36.91
CA ILE A 3 22.63 -29.30 36.16
C ILE A 3 21.20 -28.83 35.87
N SER A 4 20.94 -27.57 36.23
CA SER A 4 19.76 -26.74 35.98
C SER A 4 19.79 -26.17 34.55
N SER A 5 18.63 -25.73 34.03
CA SER A 5 18.35 -24.50 33.24
C SER A 5 17.13 -24.80 32.35
N GLY A 6 15.95 -24.18 32.44
CA GLY A 6 15.62 -22.86 32.93
C GLY A 6 15.54 -21.89 31.76
N GLU A 7 14.39 -21.82 31.07
CA GLU A 7 13.98 -20.64 30.33
C GLU A 7 12.44 -20.63 30.20
N GLY A 8 11.83 -20.00 31.20
CA GLY A 8 10.43 -19.60 31.12
C GLY A 8 10.30 -18.45 30.13
N SER A 9 9.40 -18.59 29.17
CA SER A 9 8.93 -17.47 28.36
C SER A 9 8.32 -16.43 29.27
N HIS A 10 9.09 -15.39 29.59
CA HIS A 10 8.61 -14.24 30.33
C HIS A 10 7.82 -13.33 29.38
N SER A 11 6.55 -13.64 29.18
CA SER A 11 5.60 -12.64 28.71
C SER A 11 5.39 -11.60 29.82
N LYS A 12 6.04 -10.44 29.69
CA LYS A 12 5.75 -9.27 30.52
C LYS A 12 4.71 -8.43 29.80
N THR A 13 3.44 -8.62 30.14
CA THR A 13 2.38 -7.68 29.77
C THR A 13 2.53 -6.41 30.61
N VAL A 14 3.15 -5.38 30.04
CA VAL A 14 3.24 -4.06 30.68
C VAL A 14 1.91 -3.32 30.44
N HIS A 15 1.05 -3.29 31.46
CA HIS A 15 -0.14 -2.45 31.44
C HIS A 15 0.28 -0.97 31.53
N GLY A 16 -0.11 -0.17 30.54
CA GLY A 16 0.08 1.29 30.52
C GLY A 16 1.03 1.84 29.46
N SER A 17 1.61 1.02 28.58
CA SER A 17 2.35 1.55 27.42
C SER A 17 1.39 2.00 26.32
N THR A 18 1.57 3.22 25.81
CA THR A 18 0.93 3.62 24.55
C THR A 18 1.43 2.73 23.42
N TYR A 19 0.66 2.62 22.33
CA TYR A 19 1.07 1.85 21.14
C TYR A 19 2.48 2.21 20.66
N GLU A 20 2.81 3.50 20.67
CA GLU A 20 4.15 4.01 20.34
C GLU A 20 5.25 3.46 21.27
N GLN A 21 5.02 3.45 22.58
CA GLN A 21 5.97 2.91 23.54
C GLN A 21 6.15 1.39 23.39
N ALA A 22 5.09 0.68 23.01
CA ALA A 22 5.16 -0.75 22.70
C ALA A 22 5.94 -1.02 21.41
N ARG A 23 5.72 -0.21 20.36
CA ARG A 23 6.42 -0.30 19.08
C ARG A 23 7.91 -0.03 19.22
N VAL A 24 8.30 1.06 19.89
CA VAL A 24 9.72 1.39 20.15
C VAL A 24 10.43 0.25 20.86
N ARG A 25 9.81 -0.35 21.87
CA ARG A 25 10.39 -1.50 22.58
C ARG A 25 10.50 -2.76 21.72
N ALA A 26 9.55 -2.99 20.82
CA ALA A 26 9.59 -4.10 19.89
C ALA A 26 10.72 -3.92 18.86
N ASP A 27 10.88 -2.71 18.33
CA ASP A 27 11.95 -2.36 17.38
C ASP A 27 13.34 -2.46 18.05
N GLU A 28 13.48 -1.93 19.28
CA GLU A 28 14.69 -2.07 20.11
C GLU A 28 15.03 -3.54 20.39
N ALA A 29 14.04 -4.37 20.72
CA ALA A 29 14.24 -5.80 20.98
C ALA A 29 14.59 -6.59 19.71
N ALA A 30 14.12 -6.14 18.54
CA ALA A 30 14.43 -6.73 17.25
C ALA A 30 15.77 -6.25 16.66
N GLY A 31 16.46 -5.31 17.32
CA GLY A 31 17.70 -4.71 16.80
C GLY A 31 17.48 -3.90 15.51
N LEU A 32 16.23 -3.48 15.25
CA LEU A 32 15.92 -2.61 14.11
C LEU A 32 16.33 -1.18 14.48
N PRO A 33 17.01 -0.43 13.59
CA PRO A 33 17.34 0.96 13.86
C PRO A 33 16.04 1.73 14.08
N TYR A 34 15.94 2.42 15.22
CA TYR A 34 14.83 3.33 15.50
C TYR A 34 14.85 4.48 14.47
N GLU A 35 14.06 4.36 13.42
CA GLU A 35 13.74 5.50 12.56
C GLU A 35 12.69 6.35 13.28
N ARG A 36 13.10 7.56 13.71
CA ARG A 36 12.15 8.57 14.17
C ARG A 36 11.09 8.74 13.07
N PRO A 37 9.79 8.59 13.36
CA PRO A 37 8.75 8.87 12.39
C PRO A 37 8.97 10.26 11.78
N ALA A 38 9.01 10.33 10.46
CA ALA A 38 9.17 11.60 9.79
C ALA A 38 8.01 12.54 10.22
N PRO A 39 8.28 13.85 10.44
CA PRO A 39 7.25 14.78 10.86
C PRO A 39 6.07 14.74 9.89
N PRO A 40 4.82 14.90 10.37
CA PRO A 40 3.66 14.87 9.49
C PRO A 40 3.80 15.95 8.42
N PRO A 41 3.30 15.69 7.20
CA PRO A 41 3.34 16.69 6.14
C PRO A 41 2.54 17.95 6.55
N PRO A 42 2.84 19.12 5.95
CA PRO A 42 2.07 20.33 6.20
C PRO A 42 0.57 20.14 5.92
N PRO A 43 -0.33 20.98 6.48
CA PRO A 43 -1.75 20.94 6.12
C PRO A 43 -1.96 21.03 4.60
N GLY A 44 -2.79 20.15 4.05
CA GLY A 44 -3.04 20.06 2.61
C GLY A 44 -1.96 19.30 1.82
N TRP A 45 -0.96 18.74 2.50
CA TRP A 45 0.02 17.82 1.92
C TRP A 45 -0.18 16.41 2.46
N HIS A 46 0.08 15.43 1.61
CA HIS A 46 -0.15 14.02 1.87
C HIS A 46 1.11 13.24 1.60
N ARG A 47 1.54 12.42 2.57
CA ARG A 47 2.66 11.49 2.41
C ARG A 47 2.13 10.07 2.25
N PHE A 48 2.57 9.37 1.22
CA PHE A 48 2.15 8.00 0.95
C PHE A 48 3.20 7.24 0.15
N ASP A 49 3.19 5.92 0.29
CA ASP A 49 3.92 5.00 -0.56
C ASP A 49 3.01 4.53 -1.69
N LEU A 50 3.59 4.25 -2.85
CA LEU A 50 2.86 3.76 -4.00
C LEU A 50 3.69 2.69 -4.70
N ILE A 51 3.19 1.46 -4.75
CA ILE A 51 3.97 0.27 -5.11
C ILE A 51 3.37 -0.40 -6.36
N HIS A 52 4.27 -0.86 -7.25
CA HIS A 52 3.91 -1.72 -8.37
C HIS A 52 3.93 -3.18 -7.91
N CYS A 53 2.75 -3.71 -7.54
CA CYS A 53 2.58 -5.08 -7.08
C CYS A 53 1.54 -5.80 -7.97
N PRO A 54 1.95 -6.32 -9.15
CA PRO A 54 1.06 -7.08 -10.01
C PRO A 54 0.71 -8.45 -9.40
N PRO A 55 -0.49 -9.01 -9.70
CA PRO A 55 -1.00 -10.21 -9.03
C PRO A 55 -0.38 -11.53 -9.49
N VAL A 56 0.38 -11.56 -10.60
CA VAL A 56 0.88 -12.80 -11.21
C VAL A 56 2.39 -12.94 -11.08
N GLU A 57 3.14 -11.94 -11.53
CA GLU A 57 4.60 -11.99 -11.58
C GLU A 57 5.18 -10.66 -11.12
N VAL A 58 5.97 -10.69 -10.05
CA VAL A 58 6.68 -9.52 -9.51
C VAL A 58 7.93 -9.29 -10.35
N PRO A 59 8.02 -8.19 -11.13
CA PRO A 59 9.20 -7.91 -11.94
C PRO A 59 10.39 -7.62 -11.02
N PRO A 60 11.62 -7.99 -11.43
CA PRO A 60 12.80 -7.65 -10.67
C PRO A 60 12.96 -6.13 -10.59
N LEU A 61 13.62 -5.64 -9.54
CA LEU A 61 13.76 -4.20 -9.33
C LEU A 61 14.45 -3.52 -10.51
N ASP A 62 15.44 -4.12 -11.14
CA ASP A 62 16.16 -3.57 -12.30
C ASP A 62 15.42 -3.72 -13.64
N ASP A 63 14.16 -4.17 -13.63
CA ASP A 63 13.37 -4.32 -14.86
C ASP A 63 13.33 -3.00 -15.66
N PRO A 64 13.65 -3.02 -16.97
CA PRO A 64 13.69 -1.85 -17.83
C PRO A 64 12.41 -1.00 -17.80
N ARG A 65 11.26 -1.60 -17.50
CA ARG A 65 9.97 -0.88 -17.39
C ARG A 65 10.00 0.24 -16.35
N PHE A 66 10.81 0.10 -15.31
CA PHE A 66 10.93 1.09 -14.24
C PHE A 66 11.99 2.17 -14.53
N ALA A 67 12.81 2.01 -15.57
CA ALA A 67 13.95 2.89 -15.83
C ALA A 67 13.51 4.35 -16.05
N ALA A 68 12.47 4.57 -16.86
CA ALA A 68 11.95 5.91 -17.12
C ALA A 68 11.42 6.59 -15.84
N LEU A 69 10.67 5.84 -15.03
CA LEU A 69 10.09 6.33 -13.78
C LEU A 69 11.14 6.59 -12.69
N ARG A 70 12.29 5.91 -12.71
CA ARG A 70 13.44 6.23 -11.85
C ARG A 70 14.14 7.52 -12.22
N VAL A 71 14.28 7.78 -13.53
CA VAL A 71 14.97 8.98 -14.03
C VAL A 71 14.09 10.22 -13.88
N SER A 72 12.78 10.06 -14.08
CA SER A 72 11.83 11.16 -14.06
C SER A 72 10.56 10.75 -13.31
N PRO A 73 10.60 10.61 -11.97
CA PRO A 73 9.41 10.36 -11.19
C PRO A 73 8.47 11.57 -11.22
N PRO A 74 7.16 11.38 -10.95
CA PRO A 74 6.24 12.48 -10.73
C PRO A 74 6.77 13.46 -9.68
N GLU A 75 6.46 14.75 -9.83
CA GLU A 75 6.89 15.78 -8.88
C GLU A 75 6.48 15.40 -7.45
N GLY A 76 7.41 15.57 -6.50
CA GLY A 76 7.19 15.20 -5.10
C GLY A 76 7.28 13.70 -4.80
N CYS A 77 7.63 12.87 -5.78
CA CYS A 77 7.85 11.44 -5.61
C CYS A 77 9.32 11.07 -5.86
N VAL A 78 9.81 10.05 -5.15
CA VAL A 78 11.13 9.47 -5.35
C VAL A 78 11.01 7.96 -5.46
N ALA A 79 11.76 7.36 -6.40
CA ALA A 79 11.81 5.91 -6.53
C ALA A 79 12.40 5.26 -5.27
N ALA A 80 11.77 4.18 -4.82
CA ALA A 80 12.16 3.46 -3.63
C ALA A 80 12.01 1.95 -3.83
N ASP A 81 12.78 1.21 -3.04
CA ASP A 81 12.71 -0.23 -2.91
C ASP A 81 11.89 -0.57 -1.66
N PHE A 82 10.87 -1.42 -1.84
CA PHE A 82 10.03 -1.97 -0.79
C PHE A 82 10.25 -3.48 -0.65
N GLY A 83 11.52 -3.88 -0.56
CA GLY A 83 11.97 -5.26 -0.42
C GLY A 83 12.12 -5.94 -1.78
N ALA A 84 11.07 -6.60 -2.25
CA ALA A 84 11.04 -7.22 -3.59
C ALA A 84 10.31 -6.37 -4.62
N TYR A 85 9.73 -5.24 -4.20
CA TYR A 85 8.81 -4.46 -4.99
C TYR A 85 9.37 -3.07 -5.30
N PHE A 86 9.22 -2.67 -6.56
CA PHE A 86 9.47 -1.30 -6.97
C PHE A 86 8.30 -0.39 -6.58
N GLY A 87 8.60 0.78 -6.03
CA GLY A 87 7.59 1.79 -5.75
C GLY A 87 8.13 3.21 -5.68
N LEU A 88 7.30 4.11 -5.21
CA LEU A 88 7.59 5.50 -4.99
C LEU A 88 7.24 5.88 -3.54
N LYS A 89 8.07 6.71 -2.92
CA LYS A 89 7.70 7.49 -1.73
C LYS A 89 7.29 8.87 -2.20
N CYS A 90 6.08 9.30 -1.88
CA CYS A 90 5.51 10.55 -2.36
C CYS A 90 5.12 11.49 -1.22
N GLU A 91 5.34 12.79 -1.44
CA GLU A 91 4.77 13.88 -0.65
C GLU A 91 4.14 14.88 -1.61
N ARG A 92 2.80 14.96 -1.62
CA ARG A 92 2.02 15.68 -2.65
C ARG A 92 1.00 16.63 -2.03
N PRO A 93 0.80 17.83 -2.60
CA PRO A 93 -0.33 18.67 -2.23
C PRO A 93 -1.63 18.06 -2.77
N GLY A 94 -2.73 18.27 -2.04
CA GLY A 94 -4.05 17.87 -2.49
C GLY A 94 -5.15 18.16 -1.47
N PRO A 95 -6.41 18.24 -1.90
CA PRO A 95 -7.52 18.44 -0.96
C PRO A 95 -7.65 17.28 0.02
N ARG A 96 -7.43 16.04 -0.43
CA ARG A 96 -7.44 14.82 0.38
C ARG A 96 -6.41 13.82 -0.13
N LEU A 97 -6.07 12.83 0.70
CA LEU A 97 -5.09 11.79 0.38
C LEU A 97 -5.45 11.05 -0.92
N LEU A 98 -6.69 10.60 -1.06
CA LEU A 98 -7.12 9.84 -2.24
C LEU A 98 -7.04 10.67 -3.53
N ASP A 99 -7.27 11.97 -3.47
CA ASP A 99 -7.12 12.87 -4.63
C ASP A 99 -5.66 12.96 -5.08
N ALA A 100 -4.73 13.05 -4.12
CA ALA A 100 -3.29 13.08 -4.37
C ALA A 100 -2.78 11.75 -4.92
N VAL A 101 -3.19 10.62 -4.34
CA VAL A 101 -2.85 9.27 -4.82
C VAL A 101 -3.37 9.06 -6.24
N ALA A 102 -4.65 9.35 -6.49
CA ALA A 102 -5.25 9.13 -7.80
C ALA A 102 -4.60 9.99 -8.89
N GLN A 103 -4.17 11.22 -8.54
CA GLN A 103 -3.40 12.08 -9.44
C GLN A 103 -2.06 11.46 -9.81
N VAL A 104 -1.28 10.98 -8.84
CA VAL A 104 0.01 10.32 -9.10
C VAL A 104 -0.17 9.05 -9.94
N CYS A 105 -1.16 8.22 -9.63
CA CYS A 105 -1.47 7.04 -10.46
C CYS A 105 -1.82 7.41 -11.91
N ALA A 106 -2.55 8.51 -12.11
CA ALA A 106 -2.89 8.99 -13.44
C ALA A 106 -1.66 9.50 -14.21
N GLU A 107 -0.80 10.29 -13.57
CA GLU A 107 0.48 10.78 -14.12
C GLU A 107 1.37 9.61 -14.55
N ILE A 108 1.59 8.64 -13.65
CA ILE A 108 2.43 7.47 -13.93
C ILE A 108 1.90 6.66 -15.10
N ARG A 109 0.58 6.46 -15.16
CA ARG A 109 -0.05 5.74 -16.26
C ARG A 109 0.12 6.49 -17.58
N SER A 110 -0.10 7.81 -17.60
CA SER A 110 0.00 8.59 -18.84
C SER A 110 1.42 8.76 -19.34
N GLU A 111 2.39 8.90 -18.45
CA GLU A 111 3.77 9.25 -18.80
C GLU A 111 4.68 8.02 -18.91
N HIS A 112 4.40 6.96 -18.14
CA HIS A 112 5.25 5.78 -18.08
C HIS A 112 4.53 4.48 -18.45
N GLY A 113 3.21 4.51 -18.69
CA GLY A 113 2.44 3.30 -19.05
C GLY A 113 2.38 2.26 -17.93
N LEU A 114 2.70 2.64 -16.69
CA LEU A 114 2.70 1.75 -15.52
C LEU A 114 1.45 1.96 -14.68
N GLN A 115 0.98 0.87 -14.07
CA GLN A 115 -0.07 0.92 -13.06
C GLN A 115 0.52 0.66 -11.69
N MET A 116 0.17 1.51 -10.75
CA MET A 116 0.48 1.32 -9.34
C MET A 116 -0.74 0.71 -8.64
N THR A 117 -0.52 -0.29 -7.80
CA THR A 117 -1.59 -1.18 -7.32
C THR A 117 -1.67 -1.30 -5.81
N ASP A 118 -0.74 -0.71 -5.07
CA ASP A 118 -0.63 -0.88 -3.63
C ASP A 118 -0.10 0.40 -2.94
N LEU A 119 -0.60 0.67 -1.75
CA LEU A 119 -0.19 1.77 -0.85
C LEU A 119 0.76 1.29 0.28
N GLY A 120 1.34 0.09 0.14
CA GLY A 120 2.23 -0.52 1.13
C GLY A 120 1.50 -1.28 2.24
N ILE A 121 0.22 -1.60 2.06
CA ILE A 121 -0.55 -2.33 3.08
C ILE A 121 -0.47 -3.82 2.78
N GLN A 122 0.23 -4.58 3.61
CA GLN A 122 0.64 -5.94 3.26
C GLN A 122 -0.48 -6.99 3.30
N LYS A 123 -0.34 -8.02 2.45
CA LYS A 123 -1.09 -9.30 2.42
C LYS A 123 -2.54 -9.23 1.94
N MET A 124 -2.96 -8.12 1.31
CA MET A 124 -4.32 -8.02 0.74
C MET A 124 -4.53 -8.90 -0.51
N TRP A 125 -3.47 -9.20 -1.26
CA TRP A 125 -3.52 -9.76 -2.62
C TRP A 125 -3.10 -11.23 -2.71
N GLU A 126 -2.88 -11.91 -1.59
CA GLU A 126 -2.49 -13.33 -1.56
C GLU A 126 -3.60 -14.30 -2.01
N TRP A 127 -4.68 -13.80 -2.64
CA TRP A 127 -5.92 -14.55 -2.81
C TRP A 127 -6.53 -14.40 -4.22
N CYS A 128 -6.52 -15.55 -4.91
CA CYS A 128 -7.28 -16.01 -6.08
C CYS A 128 -7.56 -15.08 -7.28
N SER A 129 -7.12 -15.54 -8.45
CA SER A 129 -7.50 -15.06 -9.78
C SER A 129 -8.64 -15.90 -10.40
N ASP A 130 -9.61 -16.33 -9.61
CA ASP A 130 -10.62 -17.36 -9.95
C ASP A 130 -11.89 -16.80 -10.63
N GLY A 131 -11.82 -15.61 -11.20
CA GLY A 131 -12.88 -15.02 -12.03
C GLY A 131 -13.90 -14.19 -11.25
N THR A 132 -15.02 -13.84 -11.89
CA THR A 132 -16.04 -12.92 -11.36
C THR A 132 -17.02 -13.54 -10.38
N ASP A 133 -17.02 -14.87 -10.27
CA ASP A 133 -17.95 -15.65 -9.46
C ASP A 133 -17.23 -16.53 -8.42
N GLY A 134 -15.92 -16.32 -8.23
CA GLY A 134 -15.06 -17.07 -7.31
C GLY A 134 -14.74 -16.32 -6.01
N TRP A 135 -13.88 -16.92 -5.19
CA TRP A 135 -13.42 -16.36 -3.92
C TRP A 135 -12.73 -15.00 -4.07
N GLY A 136 -12.01 -14.79 -5.18
CA GLY A 136 -11.40 -13.49 -5.50
C GLY A 136 -12.45 -12.39 -5.69
N ALA A 137 -13.61 -12.71 -6.28
CA ALA A 137 -14.72 -11.75 -6.41
C ALA A 137 -15.36 -11.41 -5.06
N GLU A 138 -15.50 -12.39 -4.15
CA GLU A 138 -15.99 -12.15 -2.78
C GLU A 138 -15.05 -11.21 -2.00
N ILE A 139 -13.73 -11.39 -2.15
CA ILE A 139 -12.74 -10.50 -1.53
C ILE A 139 -12.84 -9.08 -2.07
N VAL A 140 -12.96 -8.91 -3.39
CA VAL A 140 -13.17 -7.58 -3.99
C VAL A 140 -14.45 -6.94 -3.44
N GLY A 141 -15.55 -7.71 -3.33
CA GLY A 141 -16.78 -7.26 -2.71
C GLY A 141 -16.59 -6.79 -1.27
N GLN A 142 -15.86 -7.56 -0.46
CA GLN A 142 -15.55 -7.21 0.93
C GLN A 142 -14.74 -5.91 1.03
N PHE A 143 -13.73 -5.71 0.17
CA PHE A 143 -12.95 -4.46 0.16
C PHE A 143 -13.81 -3.26 -0.19
N LEU A 144 -14.73 -3.38 -1.15
CA LEU A 144 -15.65 -2.29 -1.50
C LEU A 144 -16.63 -1.97 -0.38
N LEU A 145 -17.17 -2.98 0.31
CA LEU A 145 -18.04 -2.78 1.47
C LEU A 145 -17.30 -2.08 2.61
N MET A 146 -16.08 -2.51 2.92
CA MET A 146 -15.24 -1.88 3.94
C MET A 146 -14.86 -0.45 3.55
N ALA A 147 -14.52 -0.21 2.28
CA ALA A 147 -14.20 1.12 1.78
C ALA A 147 -15.41 2.07 1.89
N ALA A 148 -16.62 1.61 1.60
CA ALA A 148 -17.83 2.41 1.73
C ALA A 148 -18.16 2.74 3.20
N ASP A 149 -18.09 1.75 4.09
CA ASP A 149 -18.32 1.92 5.54
C ASP A 149 -17.29 2.87 6.16
N ARG A 150 -16.00 2.54 6.02
CA ARG A 150 -14.90 3.31 6.61
C ARG A 150 -14.69 4.66 5.92
N GLY A 151 -14.89 4.72 4.61
CA GLY A 151 -14.78 5.95 3.84
C GLY A 151 -15.71 7.02 4.36
N THR A 152 -16.97 6.66 4.66
CA THR A 152 -17.97 7.58 5.22
C THR A 152 -17.53 8.12 6.58
N GLU A 153 -17.04 7.25 7.47
CA GLU A 153 -16.49 7.66 8.78
C GLU A 153 -15.29 8.61 8.67
N LEU A 154 -14.53 8.53 7.57
CA LEU A 154 -13.40 9.39 7.25
C LEU A 154 -13.78 10.63 6.42
N GLY A 155 -15.07 10.82 6.11
CA GLY A 155 -15.57 11.97 5.36
C GLY A 155 -15.47 11.86 3.83
N TYR A 156 -15.27 10.65 3.29
CA TYR A 156 -15.38 10.38 1.86
C TYR A 156 -16.81 9.95 1.50
N SER A 157 -17.38 10.52 0.45
CA SER A 157 -18.63 10.01 -0.12
C SER A 157 -18.37 8.83 -1.07
N VAL A 158 -19.43 8.10 -1.44
CA VAL A 158 -19.34 7.06 -2.48
C VAL A 158 -18.84 7.65 -3.81
N GLU A 159 -19.26 8.86 -4.15
CA GLU A 159 -18.83 9.60 -5.34
C GLU A 159 -17.33 9.89 -5.32
N ASP A 160 -16.76 10.18 -4.15
CA ASP A 160 -15.31 10.35 -3.98
C ASP A 160 -14.57 9.04 -4.25
N LEU A 161 -15.08 7.91 -3.74
CA LEU A 161 -14.50 6.59 -3.98
C LEU A 161 -14.58 6.22 -5.47
N VAL A 162 -15.71 6.51 -6.13
CA VAL A 162 -15.86 6.29 -7.57
C VAL A 162 -14.92 7.21 -8.37
N ALA A 163 -14.76 8.47 -7.97
CA ALA A 163 -13.84 9.40 -8.59
C ALA A 163 -12.39 8.93 -8.46
N PHE A 164 -12.00 8.42 -7.29
CA PHE A 164 -10.71 7.78 -7.06
C PHE A 164 -10.50 6.64 -8.05
N LEU A 165 -11.40 5.64 -8.10
CA LEU A 165 -11.28 4.48 -8.98
C LEU A 165 -11.17 4.86 -10.47
N ARG A 166 -11.97 5.82 -10.92
CA ARG A 166 -11.94 6.29 -12.32
C ARG A 166 -10.60 6.92 -12.68
N LYS A 167 -10.03 7.71 -11.77
CA LYS A 167 -8.81 8.47 -12.00
C LYS A 167 -7.56 7.59 -11.84
N SER A 168 -7.51 6.76 -10.79
CA SER A 168 -6.38 5.89 -10.47
C SER A 168 -6.21 4.74 -11.45
N SER A 169 -7.30 4.13 -11.92
CA SER A 169 -7.26 2.98 -12.82
C SER A 169 -7.28 3.36 -14.30
N GLY A 170 -7.66 4.60 -14.62
CA GLY A 170 -7.96 5.04 -15.98
C GLY A 170 -9.28 4.44 -16.42
N GLY A 171 -10.31 5.28 -16.56
CA GLY A 171 -11.65 4.84 -16.94
C GLY A 171 -11.64 3.83 -18.10
N ALA A 172 -12.07 2.60 -17.80
CA ALA A 172 -12.13 1.42 -18.65
C ALA A 172 -10.79 0.84 -19.16
N SER A 173 -10.35 -0.26 -18.52
CA SER A 173 -9.61 -1.32 -19.20
C SER A 173 -10.50 -2.55 -19.31
N SER A 174 -10.66 -3.02 -20.55
CA SER A 174 -11.47 -4.14 -20.96
C SER A 174 -11.36 -5.31 -19.99
N ALA A 175 -12.49 -5.79 -19.48
CA ALA A 175 -12.55 -7.10 -18.86
C ALA A 175 -11.91 -8.09 -19.84
N ARG A 176 -10.83 -8.77 -19.42
CA ARG A 176 -10.37 -9.96 -20.14
C ARG A 176 -11.54 -10.93 -20.11
N GLN A 177 -12.19 -11.13 -21.25
CA GLN A 177 -13.09 -12.26 -21.41
C GLN A 177 -12.26 -13.52 -21.20
N VAL A 178 -12.43 -14.15 -20.05
CA VAL A 178 -12.06 -15.55 -19.86
C VAL A 178 -13.22 -16.34 -20.45
N SER A 179 -13.00 -16.97 -21.59
CA SER A 179 -13.98 -17.92 -22.15
C SER A 179 -14.09 -19.13 -21.20
N PRO A 180 -15.31 -19.59 -20.88
CA PRO A 180 -15.49 -20.83 -20.13
C PRO A 180 -15.08 -22.05 -20.98
N PRO A 181 -14.77 -23.20 -20.35
CA PRO A 181 -14.32 -24.43 -21.01
C PRO A 181 -15.36 -25.04 -21.95
#